data_AF-A0AAJ2B5M1-F1
#
_entry.id   AF-A0AAJ2B5M1-F1
#
_cell.length_a   1.000
_cell.length_b   1.000
_cell.length_c   1.000
_cell.angle_alpha   90.00
_cell.angle_beta   90.00
_cell.angle_gamma   90.00
#
_symmetry.space_group_name_H-M   'P 1'
#
loop_
_entity.id
_entity.type
_entity.pdbx_description
1 polymer ?
#
loop_
_entity_poly.entity_id
_entity_poly.type
_entity_poly.pdbx_seq_one_letter_code
_entity_poly.pdbx_strand_id
1 'polypeptide(L)'
;MVVSVCLLLHLSAAFAGGGTPQVFDAQGKFVGPLDDYGGPGVYLTVNGAIAFVPIERVIVSGDGGPQTVYSATQFRWSGLNAVDFTSTDCSGTPVITVTTGIRPTTTVRLGNDVTLYVAPATNSAPVSIGSVRAGPTFTCTASSTPVTEYGWSTESTFSLTGAYPEPLTIRVPAGNAGRWH
;
A
#
# COMPACT_ATOMS: atom_id res chain seq x y z
N MET A 1 27.28 23.42 -13.46
CA MET A 1 26.82 22.10 -12.98
C MET A 1 27.11 22.02 -11.50
N VAL A 2 26.09 22.06 -10.65
CA VAL A 2 26.24 21.81 -9.21
C VAL A 2 25.42 20.56 -8.93
N VAL A 3 26.11 19.46 -8.64
CA VAL A 3 25.48 18.22 -8.21
C VAL A 3 25.06 18.42 -6.76
N SER A 4 23.79 18.75 -6.54
CA SER A 4 23.21 18.79 -5.20
C SER A 4 22.94 17.35 -4.77
N VAL A 5 23.82 16.82 -3.93
CA VAL A 5 23.61 15.57 -3.22
C VAL A 5 22.55 15.84 -2.14
N CYS A 6 21.29 15.63 -2.49
CA CYS A 6 20.21 15.52 -1.51
C CYS A 6 20.42 14.21 -0.73
N LEU A 7 21.10 14.33 0.41
CA LEU A 7 21.22 13.29 1.42
C LEU A 7 19.82 13.00 1.99
N LEU A 8 19.17 11.95 1.47
CA LEU A 8 17.92 11.41 2.01
C LEU A 8 18.21 10.70 3.34
N LEU A 9 17.96 11.41 4.44
CA LEU A 9 17.81 10.83 5.77
C LEU A 9 16.59 9.90 5.74
N HIS A 10 16.81 8.60 5.54
CA HIS A 10 15.83 7.59 5.93
C HIS A 10 15.77 7.59 7.45
N LEU A 11 14.74 8.21 8.03
CA LEU A 11 14.39 7.98 9.43
C LEU A 11 13.79 6.58 9.54
N SER A 12 14.64 5.56 9.53
CA SER A 12 14.24 4.28 10.12
C SER A 12 14.09 4.54 11.61
N ALA A 13 12.87 4.43 12.12
CA ALA A 13 12.62 4.45 13.56
C ALA A 13 13.26 3.18 14.18
N ALA A 14 14.54 3.27 14.51
CA ALA A 14 15.21 2.30 15.35
C ALA A 14 14.68 2.49 16.76
N PHE A 15 13.75 1.63 17.18
CA PHE A 15 13.34 1.55 18.58
C PHE A 15 14.58 1.17 19.39
N ALA A 16 15.02 2.07 20.27
CA ALA A 16 16.21 1.88 21.10
C ALA A 16 16.15 0.53 21.83
N GLY A 17 17.05 -0.39 21.47
CA GLY A 17 17.22 -1.69 22.13
C GLY A 17 16.37 -2.86 21.61
N GLY A 18 15.53 -2.67 20.59
CA GLY A 18 14.73 -3.73 19.97
C GLY A 18 15.08 -3.94 18.49
N GLY A 19 14.98 -5.17 17.98
CA GLY A 19 15.11 -5.41 16.54
C GLY A 19 14.04 -4.65 15.74
N THR A 20 14.32 -4.32 14.48
CA THR A 20 13.32 -3.71 13.58
C THR A 20 12.07 -4.60 13.56
N PRO A 21 10.86 -4.07 13.88
CA PRO A 21 9.64 -4.85 13.78
C PRO A 21 9.49 -5.44 12.38
N GLN A 22 8.94 -6.65 12.30
CA GLN A 22 8.83 -7.42 11.08
C GLN A 22 7.37 -7.79 10.84
N VAL A 23 6.95 -7.75 9.58
CA VAL A 23 5.61 -8.14 9.15
C VAL A 23 5.62 -9.58 8.69
N PHE A 24 4.65 -10.34 9.17
CA PHE A 24 4.41 -11.73 8.80
C PHE A 24 2.98 -11.90 8.32
N ASP A 25 2.78 -12.76 7.33
CA ASP A 25 1.45 -13.11 6.86
C ASP A 25 0.73 -14.10 7.79
N ALA A 26 -0.50 -14.47 7.46
CA ALA A 26 -1.31 -15.40 8.26
C ALA A 26 -0.72 -16.80 8.39
N GLN A 27 0.17 -17.17 7.47
CA GLN A 27 0.88 -18.46 7.47
C GLN A 27 2.20 -18.37 8.24
N GLY A 28 2.55 -17.19 8.77
CA GLY A 28 3.81 -16.94 9.47
C GLY A 28 5.00 -16.75 8.55
N LYS A 29 4.79 -16.58 7.23
CA LYS A 29 5.85 -16.25 6.28
C LYS A 29 6.27 -14.81 6.49
N PHE A 30 7.58 -14.58 6.51
CA PHE A 30 8.14 -13.23 6.55
C PHE A 30 7.81 -12.47 5.26
N VAL A 31 7.23 -11.28 5.44
CA VAL A 31 6.84 -10.39 4.34
C VAL A 31 7.93 -9.33 4.11
N GLY A 32 8.39 -8.70 5.19
CA GLY A 32 9.36 -7.62 5.14
C GLY A 32 9.55 -6.94 6.50
N PRO A 33 10.61 -6.14 6.66
CA PRO A 33 10.71 -5.23 7.80
C PRO A 33 9.58 -4.20 7.74
N LEU A 34 9.02 -3.86 8.89
CA LEU A 34 8.06 -2.78 9.01
C LEU A 34 8.77 -1.45 8.77
N ASP A 35 8.17 -0.61 7.93
CA ASP A 35 8.63 0.73 7.63
C ASP A 35 7.46 1.73 7.67
N ASP A 36 7.76 3.03 7.56
CA ASP A 36 6.77 4.10 7.54
C ASP A 36 6.94 5.02 6.32
N TYR A 37 5.85 5.23 5.58
CA TYR A 37 5.76 6.22 4.51
C TYR A 37 4.43 6.97 4.63
N GLY A 38 4.28 7.74 5.71
CA GLY A 38 3.00 8.39 6.05
C GLY A 38 1.99 7.41 6.65
N GLY A 39 2.48 6.31 7.22
CA GLY A 39 1.72 5.18 7.71
C GLY A 39 2.53 3.87 7.62
N PRO A 40 2.15 2.84 8.40
CA PRO A 40 2.90 1.59 8.47
C PRO A 40 2.78 0.79 7.17
N GLY A 41 3.86 0.14 6.77
CA GLY A 41 3.88 -0.72 5.58
C GLY A 41 5.18 -1.51 5.44
N VAL A 42 5.37 -2.08 4.25
CA VAL A 42 6.56 -2.83 3.89
C VAL A 42 6.99 -2.48 2.47
N TYR A 43 8.29 -2.58 2.18
CA TYR A 43 8.78 -2.55 0.81
C TYR A 43 8.81 -3.95 0.21
N LEU A 44 8.17 -4.13 -0.94
CA LEU A 44 8.21 -5.37 -1.72
C LEU A 44 8.94 -5.12 -3.04
N THR A 45 9.67 -6.13 -3.51
CA THR A 45 10.19 -6.15 -4.88
C THR A 45 9.20 -6.89 -5.78
N VAL A 46 8.56 -6.18 -6.70
CA VAL A 46 7.55 -6.70 -7.62
C VAL A 46 8.03 -6.45 -9.04
N ASN A 47 8.28 -7.52 -9.80
CA ASN A 47 8.77 -7.45 -11.19
C ASN A 47 9.98 -6.51 -11.38
N GLY A 48 10.89 -6.49 -10.38
CA GLY A 48 12.09 -5.65 -10.39
C GLY A 48 11.87 -4.20 -9.89
N ALA A 49 10.65 -3.79 -9.58
CA ALA A 49 10.34 -2.50 -8.97
C ALA A 49 10.21 -2.63 -7.44
N ILE A 50 10.79 -1.68 -6.70
CA ILE A 50 10.62 -1.58 -5.24
C ILE A 50 9.38 -0.72 -4.96
N ALA A 51 8.34 -1.35 -4.41
CA ALA A 51 7.06 -0.72 -4.11
C ALA A 51 6.82 -0.68 -2.60
N PHE A 52 6.33 0.45 -2.08
CA PHE A 52 5.83 0.51 -0.72
C PHE A 52 4.39 -0.01 -0.70
N VAL A 53 4.10 -0.89 0.25
CA VAL A 53 2.79 -1.50 0.41
C VAL A 53 2.26 -1.19 1.81
N PRO A 54 1.26 -0.30 1.91
CA PRO A 54 0.71 0.08 3.20
C PRO A 54 -0.10 -1.05 3.84
N ILE A 55 -0.07 -1.10 5.18
CA ILE A 55 -0.90 -1.97 5.99
C ILE A 55 -1.75 -1.13 6.94
N GLU A 56 -2.89 -1.67 7.35
CA GLU A 56 -3.77 -1.02 8.31
C GLU A 56 -4.22 -2.00 9.37
N ARG A 57 -4.62 -1.47 10.53
CA ARG A 57 -5.12 -2.26 11.64
C ARG A 57 -6.52 -2.76 11.31
N VAL A 58 -6.80 -4.03 11.57
CA VAL A 58 -8.13 -4.61 11.34
C VAL A 58 -9.15 -3.94 12.25
N ILE A 59 -10.27 -3.49 11.67
CA ILE A 59 -11.45 -3.05 12.42
C ILE A 59 -12.23 -4.30 12.85
N VAL A 60 -12.42 -4.49 14.15
CA VAL A 60 -13.20 -5.62 14.70
C VAL A 60 -14.67 -5.26 14.93
N SER A 61 -14.98 -3.98 15.12
CA SER A 61 -16.34 -3.44 15.12
C SER A 61 -16.34 -1.94 14.82
N GLY A 62 -17.46 -1.44 14.30
CA GLY A 62 -17.59 -0.06 13.81
C GLY A 62 -17.33 0.07 12.31
N ASP A 63 -17.34 1.30 11.82
CA ASP A 63 -17.35 1.67 10.40
C ASP A 63 -16.18 2.58 9.99
N GLY A 64 -15.16 2.70 10.85
CA GLY A 64 -14.07 3.66 10.68
C GLY A 64 -14.33 5.02 11.35
N GLY A 65 -15.50 5.22 11.95
CA GLY A 65 -15.83 6.40 12.75
C GLY A 65 -15.31 6.42 14.19
N PRO A 66 -15.78 7.36 15.03
CA PRO A 66 -15.27 7.58 16.40
C PRO A 66 -15.44 6.40 17.37
N GLN A 67 -16.32 5.45 17.04
CA GLN A 67 -16.62 4.27 17.86
C GLN A 67 -15.96 3.00 17.30
N THR A 68 -14.99 3.14 16.41
CA THR A 68 -14.30 2.02 15.79
C THR A 68 -13.38 1.32 16.78
N VAL A 69 -13.59 0.03 16.95
CA VAL A 69 -12.72 -0.84 17.74
C VAL A 69 -11.77 -1.53 16.79
N TYR A 70 -10.47 -1.42 17.08
CA TYR A 70 -9.42 -2.01 16.27
C TYR A 70 -8.80 -3.24 16.97
N SER A 71 -8.37 -4.22 16.17
CA SER A 71 -7.63 -5.38 16.65
C SER A 71 -6.31 -4.96 17.27
N ALA A 72 -5.95 -5.54 18.43
CA ALA A 72 -4.69 -5.24 19.10
C ALA A 72 -3.47 -5.76 18.32
N THR A 73 -3.62 -6.86 17.57
CA THR A 73 -2.49 -7.62 16.99
C THR A 73 -2.62 -7.90 15.50
N GLN A 74 -3.81 -7.76 14.92
CA GLN A 74 -4.04 -8.09 13.51
C GLN A 74 -4.07 -6.85 12.63
N PHE A 75 -3.36 -6.97 11.51
CA PHE A 75 -3.29 -6.01 10.44
C PHE A 75 -3.79 -6.65 9.14
N ARG A 76 -4.05 -5.83 8.14
CA ARG A 76 -4.40 -6.24 6.79
C ARG A 76 -3.73 -5.30 5.80
N TRP A 77 -3.67 -5.68 4.53
CA TRP A 77 -3.22 -4.79 3.47
C TRP A 77 -4.17 -3.59 3.40
N SER A 78 -3.65 -2.37 3.39
CA SER A 78 -4.48 -1.21 3.08
C SER A 78 -4.90 -1.29 1.61
N GLY A 79 -6.05 -0.74 1.27
CA GLY A 79 -6.51 -0.66 -0.10
C GLY A 79 -7.51 0.46 -0.28
N LEU A 80 -7.34 1.23 -1.36
CA LEU A 80 -8.29 2.26 -1.74
C LEU A 80 -9.66 1.62 -2.00
N ASN A 81 -10.70 2.30 -1.53
CA ASN A 81 -12.10 2.02 -1.80
C ASN A 81 -12.67 2.90 -2.93
N ALA A 82 -11.82 3.69 -3.58
CA ALA A 82 -12.12 4.51 -4.75
C ALA A 82 -10.91 4.53 -5.69
N VAL A 83 -11.12 4.25 -6.98
CA VAL A 83 -10.06 4.26 -8.00
C VAL A 83 -10.56 4.77 -9.34
N ASP A 84 -9.66 5.44 -10.05
CA ASP A 84 -9.93 6.11 -11.32
C ASP A 84 -9.58 5.22 -12.51
N PHE A 85 -10.36 5.31 -13.59
CA PHE A 85 -10.11 4.60 -14.85
C PHE A 85 -10.21 5.56 -16.03
N THR A 86 -9.44 5.28 -17.08
CA THR A 86 -9.53 6.00 -18.36
C THR A 86 -10.74 5.59 -19.18
N SER A 87 -11.23 4.36 -18.98
CA SER A 87 -12.44 3.83 -19.60
C SER A 87 -13.70 4.44 -18.95
N THR A 88 -14.84 4.32 -19.62
CA THR A 88 -16.15 4.80 -19.10
C THR A 88 -16.90 3.75 -18.30
N ASP A 89 -16.43 2.50 -18.30
CA ASP A 89 -17.06 1.33 -17.67
C ASP A 89 -16.18 0.68 -16.61
N CYS A 90 -15.14 1.39 -16.15
CA CYS A 90 -14.14 0.90 -15.20
C CYS A 90 -13.43 -0.39 -15.64
N SER A 91 -13.36 -0.64 -16.96
CA SER A 91 -12.55 -1.72 -17.53
C SER A 91 -11.07 -1.35 -17.56
N GLY A 92 -10.21 -2.38 -17.61
CA GLY A 92 -8.76 -2.22 -17.63
C GLY A 92 -8.16 -2.07 -16.24
N THR A 93 -6.99 -1.43 -16.18
CA THR A 93 -6.28 -1.15 -14.92
C THR A 93 -6.57 0.27 -14.44
N PRO A 94 -6.57 0.49 -13.12
CA PRO A 94 -6.73 1.83 -12.57
C PRO A 94 -5.57 2.74 -12.98
N VAL A 95 -5.87 4.04 -13.04
CA VAL A 95 -4.87 5.11 -13.08
C VAL A 95 -4.31 5.28 -11.68
N ILE A 96 -2.99 5.37 -11.58
CA ILE A 96 -2.31 5.61 -10.31
C ILE A 96 -2.22 7.13 -10.14
N THR A 97 -3.12 7.71 -9.35
CA THR A 97 -3.19 9.14 -9.02
C THR A 97 -2.77 9.43 -7.58
N VAL A 98 -3.09 8.51 -6.67
CA VAL A 98 -2.59 8.49 -5.29
C VAL A 98 -1.37 7.57 -5.22
N THR A 99 -0.29 8.04 -4.59
CA THR A 99 0.99 7.34 -4.60
C THR A 99 1.53 7.12 -3.19
N THR A 100 2.23 6.01 -3.03
CA THR A 100 3.04 5.70 -1.85
C THR A 100 4.42 5.20 -2.30
N GLY A 101 5.43 5.39 -1.47
CA GLY A 101 6.79 4.92 -1.72
C GLY A 101 7.55 5.65 -2.82
N ILE A 102 8.74 5.13 -3.13
CA ILE A 102 9.67 5.68 -4.12
C ILE A 102 9.15 5.44 -5.55
N ARG A 103 8.70 4.21 -5.82
CA ARG A 103 8.01 3.88 -7.07
C ARG A 103 6.52 4.14 -6.85
N PRO A 104 5.85 5.00 -7.65
CA PRO A 104 4.44 5.27 -7.49
C PRO A 104 3.61 4.00 -7.55
N THR A 105 2.92 3.70 -6.46
CA THR A 105 2.05 2.52 -6.34
C THR A 105 0.75 2.86 -5.65
N THR A 106 -0.28 2.07 -5.96
CA THR A 106 -1.54 2.07 -5.22
C THR A 106 -2.01 0.64 -4.96
N THR A 107 -2.67 0.42 -3.83
CA THR A 107 -3.32 -0.84 -3.50
C THR A 107 -4.82 -0.67 -3.62
N VAL A 108 -5.49 -1.66 -4.23
CA VAL A 108 -6.95 -1.66 -4.40
C VAL A 108 -7.50 -2.90 -3.74
N ARG A 109 -8.47 -2.72 -2.86
CA ARG A 109 -9.16 -3.82 -2.17
C ARG A 109 -10.51 -4.07 -2.83
N LEU A 110 -10.70 -5.24 -3.42
CA LEU A 110 -12.00 -5.69 -3.94
C LEU A 110 -12.49 -6.88 -3.11
N GLY A 111 -13.43 -6.62 -2.21
CA GLY A 111 -13.87 -7.63 -1.23
C GLY A 111 -12.69 -8.04 -0.34
N ASN A 112 -12.34 -9.32 -0.38
CA ASN A 112 -11.22 -9.87 0.39
C ASN A 112 -9.87 -9.83 -0.35
N ASP A 113 -9.88 -9.49 -1.64
CA ASP A 113 -8.67 -9.48 -2.45
C ASP A 113 -8.04 -8.10 -2.48
N VAL A 114 -6.71 -8.04 -2.33
CA VAL A 114 -5.95 -6.81 -2.47
C VAL A 114 -4.91 -6.96 -3.55
N THR A 115 -4.94 -6.06 -4.52
CA THR A 115 -3.99 -6.00 -5.63
C THR A 115 -3.17 -4.73 -5.53
N LEU A 116 -1.86 -4.87 -5.63
CA LEU A 116 -0.93 -3.77 -5.80
C LEU A 116 -0.78 -3.46 -7.29
N TYR A 117 -0.89 -2.19 -7.65
CA TYR A 117 -0.65 -1.66 -8.98
C TYR A 117 0.60 -0.79 -8.93
N VAL A 118 1.54 -1.09 -9.82
CA VAL A 118 2.86 -0.45 -9.87
C VAL A 118 2.99 0.37 -11.14
N ALA A 119 3.32 1.66 -11.01
CA ALA A 119 3.54 2.55 -12.15
C ALA A 119 4.84 2.23 -12.89
N PRO A 120 4.99 2.62 -14.17
CA PRO A 120 6.27 2.60 -14.89
C PRO A 120 7.29 3.57 -14.28
N ALA A 121 8.58 3.40 -14.61
CA ALA A 121 9.67 4.28 -14.19
C ALA A 121 9.74 5.57 -15.04
N THR A 122 8.60 6.22 -15.22
CA THR A 122 8.45 7.44 -16.04
C THR A 122 7.80 8.55 -15.23
N ASN A 123 7.85 9.78 -15.75
CA ASN A 123 7.09 10.89 -15.17
C ASN A 123 5.59 10.62 -15.29
N SER A 124 4.80 11.24 -14.41
CA SER A 124 3.36 11.31 -14.61
C SER A 124 3.05 12.10 -15.87
N ALA A 125 1.90 11.80 -16.47
CA ALA A 125 1.39 12.50 -17.63
C ALA A 125 -0.07 12.91 -17.39
N PRO A 126 -0.59 13.88 -18.14
CA PRO A 126 -2.03 14.12 -18.19
C PRO A 126 -2.77 12.88 -18.67
N VAL A 127 -3.76 12.44 -17.89
CA VAL A 127 -4.62 11.29 -18.16
C VAL A 127 -6.07 11.74 -18.04
N SER A 128 -6.90 11.37 -19.02
CA SER A 128 -8.34 11.64 -18.97
C SER A 128 -9.05 10.52 -18.21
N ILE A 129 -9.69 10.86 -17.10
CA ILE A 129 -10.46 9.97 -16.25
C ILE A 129 -11.90 9.88 -16.78
N GLY A 130 -12.25 8.71 -17.32
CA GLY A 130 -13.56 8.43 -17.91
C GLY A 130 -14.55 7.81 -16.92
N SER A 131 -14.08 7.21 -15.82
CA SER A 131 -14.94 6.65 -14.79
C SER A 131 -14.21 6.51 -13.46
N VAL A 132 -14.98 6.39 -12.38
CA VAL A 132 -14.48 6.12 -11.04
C VAL A 132 -15.25 4.93 -10.48
N ARG A 133 -14.52 4.00 -9.87
CA ARG A 133 -15.10 2.90 -9.12
C ARG A 133 -14.95 3.18 -7.64
N ALA A 134 -16.06 3.35 -6.92
CA ALA A 134 -16.01 3.76 -5.52
C ALA A 134 -17.15 3.20 -4.67
N GLY A 135 -16.99 3.38 -3.35
CA GLY A 135 -18.01 3.11 -2.36
C GLY A 135 -18.03 1.66 -1.87
N PRO A 136 -18.90 1.34 -0.90
CA PRO A 136 -18.93 0.03 -0.25
C PRO A 136 -19.28 -1.12 -1.21
N THR A 137 -20.01 -0.81 -2.29
CA THR A 137 -20.40 -1.77 -3.33
C THR A 137 -19.45 -1.78 -4.52
N PHE A 138 -18.40 -0.96 -4.53
CA PHE A 138 -17.46 -0.83 -5.64
C PHE A 138 -18.17 -0.58 -6.99
N THR A 139 -19.15 0.32 -6.98
CA THR A 139 -19.95 0.66 -8.16
C THR A 139 -19.11 1.50 -9.12
N CYS A 140 -19.17 1.16 -10.41
CA CYS A 140 -18.58 1.98 -11.45
C CYS A 140 -19.52 3.14 -11.81
N THR A 141 -18.99 4.36 -11.82
CA THR A 141 -19.70 5.56 -12.27
C THR A 141 -18.92 6.19 -13.42
N ALA A 142 -19.52 6.22 -14.60
CA ALA A 142 -18.97 6.95 -15.74
C ALA A 142 -18.97 8.45 -15.45
N SER A 143 -17.89 9.15 -15.82
CA SER A 143 -17.86 10.60 -15.76
C SER A 143 -18.66 11.17 -16.94
N SER A 144 -19.62 12.06 -16.65
CA SER A 144 -20.37 12.79 -17.68
C SER A 144 -19.48 13.79 -18.43
N THR A 145 -18.44 14.29 -17.78
CA THR A 145 -17.40 15.16 -18.34
C THR A 145 -16.05 14.64 -17.86
N PRO A 146 -15.29 13.91 -18.69
CA PRO A 146 -13.99 13.37 -18.29
C PRO A 146 -13.07 14.46 -17.73
N VAL A 147 -12.44 14.18 -16.58
CA VAL A 147 -11.52 15.09 -15.91
C VAL A 147 -10.09 14.73 -16.34
N THR A 148 -9.23 15.73 -16.52
CA THR A 148 -7.81 15.47 -16.80
C THR A 148 -7.01 15.63 -15.51
N GLU A 149 -6.28 14.59 -15.13
CA GLU A 149 -5.42 14.54 -13.94
C GLU A 149 -4.00 14.16 -14.32
N TYR A 150 -3.03 14.44 -13.45
CA TYR A 150 -1.68 13.90 -13.62
C TYR A 150 -1.58 12.55 -12.89
N GLY A 151 -1.25 11.50 -13.64
CA GLY A 151 -1.10 10.16 -13.07
C GLY A 151 -0.21 9.28 -13.91
N TRP A 152 -0.15 8.01 -13.51
CA TRP A 152 0.58 6.97 -14.22
C TRP A 152 -0.38 5.86 -14.68
N SER A 153 -0.07 5.26 -15.83
CA SER A 153 -0.63 3.95 -16.17
C SER A 153 -0.06 2.87 -15.24
N THR A 154 -0.72 1.74 -15.17
CA THR A 154 -0.17 0.55 -14.51
C THR A 154 0.83 -0.14 -15.44
N GLU A 155 2.06 -0.37 -14.98
CA GLU A 155 3.05 -1.21 -15.66
C GLU A 155 2.92 -2.67 -15.23
N SER A 156 2.69 -2.92 -13.94
CA SER A 156 2.51 -4.28 -13.44
C SER A 156 1.59 -4.36 -12.23
N THR A 157 1.06 -5.55 -12.01
CA THR A 157 0.16 -5.86 -10.89
C THR A 157 0.71 -7.00 -10.05
N PHE A 158 0.32 -7.03 -8.77
CA PHE A 158 0.71 -8.09 -7.85
C PHE A 158 -0.43 -8.39 -6.87
N SER A 159 -0.83 -9.66 -6.79
CA SER A 159 -1.85 -10.11 -5.83
C SER A 159 -1.22 -10.21 -4.44
N LEU A 160 -1.51 -9.24 -3.57
CA LEU A 160 -0.99 -9.20 -2.21
C LEU A 160 -1.60 -10.31 -1.36
N THR A 161 -2.92 -10.43 -1.38
CA THR A 161 -3.64 -11.46 -0.61
C THR A 161 -3.36 -12.87 -1.11
N GLY A 162 -3.07 -13.03 -2.40
CA GLY A 162 -2.65 -14.32 -2.98
C GLY A 162 -1.22 -14.71 -2.58
N ALA A 163 -0.29 -13.76 -2.54
CA ALA A 163 1.12 -14.02 -2.20
C ALA A 163 1.42 -14.02 -0.69
N TYR A 164 0.62 -13.27 0.07
CA TYR A 164 0.75 -13.01 1.51
C TYR A 164 -0.64 -12.87 2.15
N PRO A 165 -1.26 -13.98 2.55
CA PRO A 165 -2.61 -13.99 3.08
C PRO A 165 -2.78 -13.20 4.39
N GLU A 166 -3.93 -12.56 4.55
CA GLU A 166 -4.33 -11.86 5.77
C GLU A 166 -4.92 -12.82 6.82
N PRO A 167 -4.94 -12.46 8.13
CA PRO A 167 -4.40 -11.23 8.71
C PRO A 167 -2.88 -11.22 8.81
N LEU A 168 -2.30 -10.04 8.65
CA LEU A 168 -0.89 -9.78 8.89
C LEU A 168 -0.63 -9.57 10.38
N THR A 169 0.58 -9.89 10.83
CA THR A 169 1.04 -9.65 12.20
C THR A 169 2.38 -8.93 12.21
N ILE A 170 2.56 -8.04 13.17
CA ILE A 170 3.84 -7.36 13.42
C ILE A 170 4.49 -8.05 14.62
N ARG A 171 5.75 -8.45 14.48
CA ARG A 171 6.54 -9.08 15.55
C ARG A 171 7.87 -8.37 15.67
N VAL A 172 8.30 -8.12 16.90
CA VAL A 172 9.65 -7.63 17.17
C VAL A 172 10.55 -8.86 17.28
N PRO A 173 11.59 -9.01 16.45
CA PRO A 173 12.58 -10.06 16.65
C PRO A 173 13.10 -9.95 18.07
N ALA A 174 13.15 -11.07 18.79
CA ALA A 174 13.88 -11.09 20.05
C ALA A 174 15.31 -10.66 19.72
N GLY A 175 15.68 -9.44 20.11
CA GLY A 175 17.08 -9.07 20.16
C GLY A 175 17.77 -10.12 21.02
N ASN A 176 19.06 -10.38 20.76
CA ASN A 176 19.90 -11.02 21.76
C ASN A 176 19.94 -10.10 23.00
N ALA A 177 18.88 -10.12 23.81
CA ALA A 177 18.88 -9.73 25.21
C ALA A 177 19.63 -10.83 25.95
N GLY A 178 20.89 -11.00 25.57
CA GLY A 178 21.83 -11.91 26.20
C GLY A 178 22.24 -11.31 27.53
N ARG A 179 21.81 -11.99 28.59
CA ARG A 179 22.59 -12.26 29.80
C ARG A 179 23.27 -11.06 30.47
N TRP A 180 22.57 -10.50 31.45
CA TRP A 180 23.25 -10.09 32.66
C TRP A 180 23.09 -11.25 33.66
N HIS A 181 24.19 -11.98 33.85
CA HIS A 181 24.41 -12.84 35.02
C HIS A 181 24.85 -11.97 36.19
#